data_AF-A0AA94F1S5-F1
#
_entry.id   AF-A0AA94F1S5-F1
#
_cell.length_a   1.000
_cell.length_b   1.000
_cell.length_c   1.000
_cell.angle_alpha   90.00
_cell.angle_beta   90.00
_cell.angle_gamma   90.00
#
_symmetry.space_group_name_H-M   'P 1'
#
loop_
_entity.id
_entity.type
_entity.pdbx_description
1 polymer ?
#
loop_
_entity_poly.entity_id
_entity_poly.type
_entity_poly.pdbx_seq_one_letter_code
_entity_poly.pdbx_strand_id
1 'polypeptide(L)'
;MLKLDQTTEKSMTPEKLKIARKKKGLTQKEVADLIGVSFQTYNGYENGKKIPSTKYQILENVLFSANYVNEPASIYFKENGHDKTIKHLNDMIAQREEILKILNPNSLDYYHNLEMIQIYKERIKYINLFKENDNS
;
A
#
# COMPACT_ATOMS: atom_id res chain seq x y z
N MET A 1 -30.04 1.27 -27.07
CA MET A 1 -29.04 2.33 -26.80
C MET A 1 -28.81 2.38 -25.30
N LEU A 2 -27.96 1.48 -24.78
CA LEU A 2 -27.53 1.53 -23.38
C LEU A 2 -26.25 2.37 -23.34
N LYS A 3 -26.33 3.57 -22.75
CA LYS A 3 -25.14 4.32 -22.36
C LYS A 3 -24.67 3.75 -21.02
N LEU A 4 -23.78 2.77 -21.08
CA LEU A 4 -22.98 2.34 -19.95
C LEU A 4 -21.58 2.92 -20.16
N ASP A 5 -21.37 4.15 -19.71
CA ASP A 5 -20.03 4.65 -19.38
C ASP A 5 -20.13 5.86 -18.45
N GLN A 6 -19.55 5.74 -17.26
CA GLN A 6 -18.53 6.62 -16.68
C GLN A 6 -18.53 6.51 -15.13
N THR A 7 -17.36 6.18 -14.57
CA THR A 7 -16.94 6.13 -13.15
C THR A 7 -17.04 4.79 -12.42
N THR A 8 -15.99 3.98 -12.56
CA THR A 8 -15.57 3.01 -11.55
C THR A 8 -15.06 3.77 -10.32
N GLU A 9 -15.95 4.23 -9.44
CA GLU A 9 -15.56 4.83 -8.17
C GLU A 9 -14.77 3.82 -7.33
N LYS A 10 -13.48 4.12 -7.12
CA LYS A 10 -12.65 3.59 -6.04
C LYS A 10 -13.26 4.06 -4.70
N SER A 11 -14.39 3.48 -4.30
CA SER A 11 -15.16 3.99 -3.17
C SER A 11 -14.38 3.84 -1.86
N MET A 12 -14.25 4.95 -1.13
CA MET A 12 -13.60 5.05 0.18
C MET A 12 -14.60 4.61 1.25
N THR A 13 -14.78 3.30 1.37
CA THR A 13 -15.73 2.71 2.31
C THR A 13 -15.21 2.82 3.76
N PRO A 14 -16.13 2.81 4.74
CA PRO A 14 -15.76 2.85 6.16
C PRO A 14 -14.76 1.75 6.56
N GLU A 15 -14.97 0.53 6.04
CA GLU A 15 -14.10 -0.60 6.31
C GLU A 15 -12.71 -0.41 5.68
N LYS A 16 -12.63 0.13 4.46
CA LYS A 16 -11.34 0.44 3.81
C LYS A 16 -10.55 1.48 4.59
N LEU A 17 -11.20 2.52 5.11
CA LEU A 17 -10.55 3.52 5.96
C LEU A 17 -9.94 2.89 7.21
N LYS A 18 -10.73 2.05 7.90
CA LYS A 18 -10.31 1.36 9.12
C LYS A 18 -9.14 0.41 8.86
N ILE A 19 -9.19 -0.36 7.77
CA ILE A 19 -8.10 -1.26 7.37
C ILE A 19 -6.85 -0.46 7.03
N ALA A 20 -6.96 0.56 6.17
CA ALA A 20 -5.81 1.35 5.72
C ALA A 20 -5.13 2.09 6.89
N ARG A 21 -5.92 2.66 7.80
CA ARG A 21 -5.42 3.27 9.02
C ARG A 21 -4.64 2.27 9.88
N LYS A 22 -5.24 1.09 10.14
CA LYS A 22 -4.58 0.04 10.93
C LYS A 22 -3.30 -0.46 10.28
N LYS A 23 -3.27 -0.58 8.94
CA LYS A 23 -2.05 -0.91 8.18
C LYS A 23 -0.93 0.11 8.42
N LYS A 24 -1.27 1.40 8.52
CA LYS A 24 -0.31 2.46 8.86
C LYS A 24 0.02 2.59 10.35
N GLY A 25 -0.55 1.75 11.23
CA GLY A 25 -0.33 1.83 12.67
C GLY A 25 -0.92 3.08 13.33
N LEU A 26 -1.83 3.79 12.66
CA LEU A 26 -2.39 5.04 13.15
C LEU A 26 -3.65 4.81 13.99
N THR A 27 -3.83 5.62 15.01
CA THR A 27 -5.09 5.76 15.75
C THR A 27 -6.07 6.63 14.98
N GLN A 28 -7.37 6.51 15.30
CA GLN A 28 -8.38 7.39 14.70
C GLN A 28 -8.10 8.87 14.97
N LYS A 29 -7.50 9.18 16.13
CA LYS A 29 -7.11 10.54 16.50
C LYS A 29 -5.96 11.06 15.63
N GLU A 30 -4.92 10.26 15.43
CA GLU A 30 -3.80 10.64 14.57
C GLU A 30 -4.23 10.88 13.12
N VAL A 31 -5.11 10.04 12.56
CA VAL A 31 -5.63 10.30 11.21
C VAL A 31 -6.48 11.58 11.18
N ALA A 32 -7.30 11.82 12.21
CA ALA A 32 -8.09 13.04 12.30
C ALA A 32 -7.20 14.29 12.31
N ASP A 33 -6.11 14.25 13.07
CA ASP A 33 -5.13 15.34 13.16
C ASP A 33 -4.39 15.54 11.83
N LEU A 34 -3.98 14.44 11.16
CA LEU A 34 -3.31 14.48 9.85
C LEU A 34 -4.18 15.07 8.74
N ILE A 35 -5.49 14.82 8.76
CA ILE A 35 -6.43 15.34 7.74
C ILE A 35 -7.12 16.64 8.18
N GLY A 36 -6.78 17.18 9.36
CA GLY A 36 -7.34 18.42 9.91
C GLY A 36 -8.84 18.35 10.16
N VAL A 37 -9.31 17.34 10.91
CA VAL A 37 -10.70 17.22 11.37
C VAL A 37 -10.77 16.80 12.84
N SER A 38 -11.95 16.89 13.46
CA SER A 38 -12.15 16.36 14.80
C SER A 38 -12.09 14.83 14.83
N PHE A 39 -11.72 14.27 15.98
CA PHE A 39 -11.78 12.82 16.22
C PHE A 39 -13.17 12.24 15.89
N GLN A 40 -14.24 12.92 16.34
CA GLN A 40 -15.62 12.51 16.10
C GLN A 40 -15.97 12.50 14.60
N THR A 41 -15.42 13.44 13.84
CA THR A 41 -15.57 13.50 12.39
C THR A 41 -14.96 12.27 11.72
N TYR A 42 -13.70 11.96 12.02
CA TYR A 42 -13.03 10.79 11.43
C TYR A 42 -13.63 9.46 11.91
N ASN A 43 -13.97 9.34 13.20
CA ASN A 43 -14.72 8.20 13.71
C ASN A 43 -16.07 8.02 12.98
N GLY A 44 -16.72 9.13 12.63
CA GLY A 44 -17.91 9.13 11.78
C GLY A 44 -17.67 8.47 10.42
N TYR A 45 -16.55 8.78 9.76
CA TYR A 45 -16.21 8.20 8.46
C TYR A 45 -16.01 6.69 8.53
N GLU A 46 -15.34 6.18 9.58
CA GLU A 46 -15.19 4.72 9.81
C GLU A 46 -16.51 4.03 10.23
N ASN A 47 -17.57 4.78 10.50
CA ASN A 47 -18.91 4.27 10.83
C ASN A 47 -19.98 4.63 9.79
N GLY A 48 -19.59 4.98 8.56
CA GLY A 48 -20.54 5.18 7.46
C GLY A 48 -21.11 6.59 7.32
N LYS A 49 -20.63 7.58 8.07
CA LYS A 49 -20.96 8.97 7.77
C LYS A 49 -20.33 9.39 6.45
N LYS A 50 -21.08 10.21 5.70
CA LYS A 50 -20.64 10.77 4.42
C LYS A 50 -19.34 11.55 4.58
N ILE A 51 -18.38 11.25 3.70
CA ILE A 51 -17.11 11.96 3.59
C ILE A 51 -17.32 13.14 2.63
N PRO A 52 -16.95 14.38 3.00
CA PRO A 52 -16.94 15.51 2.07
C PRO A 52 -15.95 15.26 0.93
N SER A 53 -16.31 15.64 -0.31
CA SER A 53 -15.43 15.50 -1.49
C SER A 53 -14.04 16.11 -1.28
N THR A 54 -13.98 17.25 -0.57
CA THR A 54 -12.74 17.96 -0.22
C THR A 54 -11.78 17.16 0.66
N LYS A 55 -12.25 16.08 1.31
CA LYS A 55 -11.41 15.22 2.16
C LYS A 55 -10.89 13.97 1.47
N TYR A 56 -11.39 13.61 0.28
CA TYR A 56 -10.97 12.38 -0.40
C TYR A 56 -9.49 12.38 -0.74
N GLN A 57 -8.98 13.46 -1.32
CA GLN A 57 -7.57 13.53 -1.75
C GLN A 57 -6.61 13.42 -0.56
N ILE A 58 -6.89 14.12 0.55
CA ILE A 58 -6.02 14.06 1.74
C ILE A 58 -6.12 12.71 2.46
N LEU A 59 -7.31 12.09 2.50
CA LEU A 59 -7.47 10.73 3.01
C LEU A 59 -6.72 9.72 2.13
N GLU A 60 -6.76 9.87 0.81
CA GLU A 60 -6.00 9.05 -0.13
C GLU A 60 -4.50 9.16 0.14
N ASN A 61 -3.98 10.38 0.26
CA ASN A 61 -2.58 10.60 0.58
C ASN A 61 -2.19 10.04 1.95
N VAL A 62 -2.99 10.29 2.99
CA VAL A 62 -2.62 9.88 4.35
C VAL A 62 -2.73 8.36 4.52
N LEU A 63 -3.77 7.72 3.99
CA LEU A 63 -4.07 6.31 4.27
C LEU A 63 -3.64 5.34 3.18
N PHE A 64 -3.59 5.77 1.92
CA PHE A 64 -3.43 4.88 0.77
C PHE A 64 -2.22 5.21 -0.11
N SER A 65 -1.57 6.37 0.06
CA SER A 65 -0.25 6.53 -0.52
C SER A 65 0.67 5.51 0.13
N ALA A 66 1.19 4.62 -0.71
CA ALA A 66 2.40 3.90 -0.37
C ALA A 66 3.41 5.00 -0.03
N ASN A 67 3.99 4.95 1.17
CA ASN A 67 5.30 5.55 1.33
C ASN A 67 6.17 4.83 0.30
N TYR A 68 6.28 5.39 -0.91
CA TYR A 68 7.34 5.05 -1.82
C TYR A 68 8.57 5.30 -0.99
N VAL A 69 9.15 4.23 -0.45
CA VAL A 69 10.47 4.32 0.12
C VAL A 69 11.31 4.67 -1.09
N ASN A 70 11.63 5.96 -1.25
CA ASN A 70 12.71 6.42 -2.09
C ASN A 70 14.00 5.96 -1.40
N GLU A 71 14.22 4.65 -1.33
CA GLU A 71 15.55 4.14 -1.04
C GLU A 71 16.38 4.46 -2.28
N PRO A 72 17.45 5.26 -2.15
CA PRO A 72 18.29 5.58 -3.28
C PRO A 72 18.83 4.27 -3.84
N ALA A 73 18.58 4.03 -5.14
CA ALA A 73 18.89 2.78 -5.82
C ALA A 73 20.34 2.29 -5.58
N SER A 74 21.26 3.22 -5.26
CA SER A 74 22.62 2.99 -4.74
C SER A 74 22.75 1.95 -3.61
N ILE A 75 21.74 1.75 -2.75
CA ILE A 75 21.78 0.74 -1.68
C ILE A 75 21.82 -0.68 -2.26
N TYR A 76 21.22 -0.89 -3.44
CA TYR A 76 21.11 -2.20 -4.07
C TYR A 76 22.21 -2.47 -5.11
N PHE A 77 22.96 -1.44 -5.48
CA PHE A 77 24.04 -1.52 -6.45
C PHE A 77 25.40 -1.89 -5.86
N LYS A 78 25.50 -2.14 -4.54
CA LYS A 78 26.77 -2.60 -3.96
C LYS A 78 26.93 -4.12 -4.06
N GLU A 79 27.79 -4.45 -5.03
CA GLU A 79 28.65 -5.64 -5.17
C GLU A 79 28.09 -6.91 -5.84
N ASN A 80 26.81 -6.99 -6.24
CA ASN A 80 26.26 -8.30 -6.64
C ASN A 80 25.30 -8.40 -7.84
N GLY A 81 25.08 -7.33 -8.61
CA GLY A 81 24.35 -7.38 -9.90
C GLY A 81 22.83 -7.56 -9.79
N HIS A 82 22.10 -7.02 -10.78
CA HIS A 82 20.62 -6.98 -10.80
C HIS A 82 19.97 -8.35 -10.55
N ASP A 83 20.56 -9.41 -11.12
CA ASP A 83 20.01 -10.78 -11.02
C ASP A 83 20.08 -11.37 -9.60
N LYS A 84 21.12 -11.05 -8.81
CA LYS A 84 21.19 -11.53 -7.42
C LYS A 84 20.18 -10.80 -6.54
N THR A 85 19.95 -9.50 -6.78
CA THR A 85 18.91 -8.74 -6.09
C THR A 85 17.52 -9.27 -6.42
N ILE A 86 17.23 -9.56 -7.69
CA ILE A 86 15.95 -10.16 -8.10
C ILE A 86 15.78 -11.53 -7.46
N LYS A 87 16.81 -12.39 -7.47
CA LYS A 87 16.77 -13.70 -6.82
C LYS A 87 16.43 -13.58 -5.33
N HIS A 88 17.13 -12.70 -4.61
CA HIS A 88 16.88 -12.47 -3.19
C HIS A 88 15.44 -12.00 -2.92
N LEU A 89 14.93 -11.06 -3.70
CA LEU A 89 13.54 -10.59 -3.56
C LEU A 89 12.52 -11.69 -3.83
N ASN A 90 12.76 -12.56 -4.81
CA ASN A 90 11.92 -13.73 -5.06
C ASN A 90 11.96 -14.73 -3.89
N ASP A 91 13.13 -14.98 -3.30
CA ASP A 91 13.27 -15.84 -2.12
C ASP A 91 12.48 -15.28 -0.93
N MET A 92 12.51 -13.95 -0.73
CA MET A 92 11.71 -13.28 0.31
C MET A 92 10.20 -13.34 0.04
N ILE A 93 9.77 -13.22 -1.23
CA ILE A 93 8.36 -13.39 -1.61
C ILE A 93 7.90 -14.80 -1.25
N ALA A 94 8.65 -15.84 -1.66
CA ALA A 94 8.30 -17.23 -1.40
C ALA A 94 8.17 -17.51 0.11
N GLN A 95 9.10 -17.03 0.93
CA GLN A 95 9.03 -17.17 2.39
C GLN A 95 7.76 -16.53 2.97
N ARG A 96 7.40 -15.33 2.50
CA ARG A 96 6.18 -14.65 2.96
C ARG A 96 4.92 -15.34 2.49
N GLU A 97 4.90 -15.91 1.29
CA GLU A 97 3.77 -16.70 0.79
C GLU A 97 3.56 -17.97 1.65
N GLU A 98 4.62 -18.63 2.11
CA GLU A 98 4.50 -19.72 3.10
C GLU A 98 3.97 -19.24 4.45
N ILE A 99 4.45 -18.09 4.94
CA ILE A 99 3.93 -17.48 6.18
C ILE A 99 2.44 -17.17 6.07
N LEU A 100 1.96 -16.66 4.93
CA LEU A 100 0.54 -16.36 4.74
C LEU A 100 -0.37 -17.58 4.86
N LYS A 101 0.11 -18.79 4.54
CA LYS A 101 -0.68 -20.03 4.65
C LYS A 101 -0.99 -20.41 6.09
N ILE A 102 -0.14 -19.99 7.04
CA ILE A 102 -0.29 -20.34 8.47
C ILE A 102 -0.90 -19.19 9.29
N LEU A 103 -0.93 -17.97 8.75
CA LEU A 103 -1.49 -16.81 9.43
C LEU A 103 -3.01 -16.76 9.32
N ASN A 104 -3.65 -16.26 10.38
CA ASN A 104 -5.07 -15.92 10.34
C ASN A 104 -5.31 -14.82 9.29
N PRO A 105 -6.16 -15.04 8.27
CA PRO A 105 -6.40 -14.06 7.20
C PRO A 105 -6.91 -12.68 7.65
N ASN A 106 -7.41 -12.58 8.88
CA ASN A 106 -7.87 -11.33 9.48
C ASN A 106 -6.85 -10.70 10.45
N SER A 107 -5.64 -11.27 10.57
CA SER A 107 -4.58 -10.72 11.43
C SER A 107 -3.83 -9.58 10.76
N LEU A 108 -3.26 -8.69 11.58
CA LEU A 108 -2.40 -7.62 11.09
C LEU A 108 -1.17 -8.17 10.36
N ASP A 109 -0.58 -9.25 10.88
CA ASP A 109 0.59 -9.90 10.30
C ASP A 109 0.31 -10.46 8.90
N TYR A 110 -0.91 -10.96 8.66
CA TYR A 110 -1.32 -11.44 7.34
C TYR A 110 -1.32 -10.30 6.32
N TYR A 111 -1.93 -9.16 6.68
CA TYR A 111 -1.93 -8.00 5.80
C TYR A 111 -0.55 -7.38 5.58
N HIS A 112 0.31 -7.38 6.61
CA HIS A 112 1.68 -6.91 6.48
C HIS A 112 2.49 -7.78 5.51
N ASN A 113 2.37 -9.10 5.59
CA ASN A 113 3.07 -10.00 4.67
C ASN A 113 2.61 -9.83 3.22
N LEU A 114 1.31 -9.61 2.99
CA LEU A 114 0.77 -9.29 1.66
C LEU A 114 1.34 -7.97 1.11
N GLU A 115 1.44 -6.94 1.94
CA GLU A 115 2.00 -5.65 1.53
C GLU A 115 3.47 -5.76 1.14
N MET A 116 4.27 -6.46 1.95
CA MET A 116 5.68 -6.68 1.65
C MET A 116 5.89 -7.48 0.37
N ILE A 117 5.07 -8.50 0.09
CA ILE A 117 5.09 -9.23 -1.19
C ILE A 117 4.84 -8.27 -2.35
N GLN A 118 3.84 -7.39 -2.25
CA GLN A 118 3.54 -6.43 -3.31
C GLN A 118 4.71 -5.46 -3.54
N ILE A 119 5.33 -4.95 -2.47
CA ILE A 119 6.49 -4.06 -2.54
C ILE A 119 7.65 -4.75 -3.26
N TYR A 120 7.94 -6.02 -2.92
CA TYR A 120 9.01 -6.76 -3.58
C TYR A 120 8.73 -7.00 -5.07
N LYS A 121 7.48 -7.29 -5.45
CA LYS A 121 7.06 -7.45 -6.85
C LYS A 121 7.24 -6.16 -7.66
N GLU A 122 6.83 -5.01 -7.12
CA GLU A 122 7.05 -3.70 -7.77
C GLU A 122 8.54 -3.39 -7.91
N ARG A 123 9.34 -3.74 -6.91
CA ARG A 123 10.78 -3.53 -6.94
C ARG A 123 11.48 -4.39 -8.00
N ILE A 124 11.10 -5.66 -8.14
CA ILE A 124 11.61 -6.54 -9.21
C ILE A 124 11.25 -5.95 -10.58
N LYS A 125 10.01 -5.48 -10.76
CA LYS A 125 9.55 -4.82 -11.98
C LYS A 125 10.41 -3.59 -12.33
N TYR A 126 10.71 -2.75 -11.34
CA TYR A 126 11.59 -1.60 -11.52
C TYR A 126 13.02 -2.04 -11.93
N ILE A 127 13.62 -3.00 -11.23
CA ILE A 127 14.97 -3.49 -11.56
C ILE A 127 15.04 -4.06 -12.99
N ASN A 128 14.01 -4.81 -13.40
CA ASN A 128 13.93 -5.35 -14.76
C ASN A 128 13.86 -4.23 -15.82
N LEU A 129 13.06 -3.18 -15.58
CA LEU A 129 12.97 -2.03 -16.47
C LEU A 129 14.34 -1.34 -16.66
N PHE A 130 15.12 -1.18 -15.59
CA PHE A 130 16.47 -0.61 -15.68
C PHE A 130 17.45 -1.53 -16.42
N LYS A 131 17.37 -2.84 -16.17
CA LYS A 131 18.18 -3.83 -16.88
C LYS A 131 17.94 -3.79 -18.40
N GLU A 132 16.71 -3.56 -18.85
CA GLU A 132 16.38 -3.43 -20.29
C GLU A 132 16.97 -2.15 -20.91
N ASN A 133 16.95 -1.05 -20.16
CA ASN A 133 17.49 0.24 -20.62
C ASN A 133 19.03 0.28 -20.65
N ASP A 134 19.71 -0.41 -19.73
CA ASP A 134 21.19 -0.49 -19.71
C ASP A 134 21.77 -1.41 -20.80
N ASN A 135 20.94 -2.27 -21.40
CA ASN A 135 21.33 -3.19 -22.49
C ASN A 135 20.92 -2.70 -23.89
N SER A 136 20.40 -1.47 -24.00
CA SER A 136 20.00 -0.80 -25.25
C SER A 136 21.00 0.29 -25.64
#